data_AF-A0A843JLC1-F1
#
_entry.id   AF-A0A843JLC1-F1
#
_cell.length_a   1.000
_cell.length_b   1.000
_cell.length_c   1.000
_cell.angle_alpha   90.00
_cell.angle_beta   90.00
_cell.angle_gamma   90.00
#
_symmetry.space_group_name_H-M   'P 1'
#
loop_
_entity.id
_entity.type
_entity.pdbx_description
1 polymer ?
#
loop_
_entity_poly.entity_id
_entity_poly.type
_entity_poly.pdbx_seq_one_letter_code
_entity_poly.pdbx_strand_id
1 'polypeptide(L)'
;MPEDLEKAQVMFKLTRKGNWNACYDRLEHFKRFKNLDLIIKDLVKIRWVILHKKPTYQAISLNSQYKKEIIEFIELNMPHLKGILK
;
A
#
# COMPACT_ATOMS: atom_id res chain seq x y z
N MET A 1 -17.12 -3.24 5.00
CA MET A 1 -15.96 -3.80 4.29
C MET A 1 -15.03 -2.65 3.99
N PRO A 2 -13.69 -2.80 4.06
CA PRO A 2 -12.79 -1.74 3.64
C PRO A 2 -13.06 -1.42 2.17
N GLU A 3 -13.30 -0.16 1.86
CA GLU A 3 -13.64 0.26 0.49
C GLU A 3 -12.42 0.06 -0.42
N ASP A 4 -12.62 -0.47 -1.63
CA ASP A 4 -11.53 -0.72 -2.59
C ASP A 4 -10.74 0.56 -2.91
N LEU A 5 -11.37 1.73 -2.77
CA LEU A 5 -10.73 3.04 -2.82
C LEU A 5 -9.67 3.24 -1.72
N GLU A 6 -9.96 2.87 -0.47
CA GLU A 6 -8.98 2.99 0.63
C GLU A 6 -7.78 2.06 0.36
N LYS A 7 -8.03 0.84 -0.14
CA LYS A 7 -6.97 -0.10 -0.53
C LYS A 7 -6.09 0.49 -1.63
N ALA A 8 -6.70 1.05 -2.67
CA ALA A 8 -6.00 1.69 -3.78
C ALA A 8 -5.16 2.89 -3.31
N GLN A 9 -5.69 3.72 -2.41
CA GLN A 9 -4.95 4.85 -1.85
C GLN A 9 -3.75 4.41 -1.00
N VAL A 10 -3.91 3.35 -0.21
CA VAL A 10 -2.81 2.75 0.57
C VAL A 10 -1.72 2.27 -0.39
N MET A 11 -2.07 1.49 -1.40
CA MET A 11 -1.13 0.97 -2.37
C MET A 11 -0.45 2.09 -3.17
N PHE A 12 -1.20 3.09 -3.64
CA PHE A 12 -0.64 4.25 -4.33
C PHE A 12 0.39 4.99 -3.46
N LYS A 13 0.12 5.16 -2.15
CA LYS A 13 1.09 5.81 -1.27
C LYS A 13 2.39 5.00 -1.14
N LEU A 14 2.31 3.68 -1.23
CA LEU A 14 3.45 2.78 -1.20
C LEU A 14 4.24 2.75 -2.52
N THR A 15 3.67 3.17 -3.66
CA THR A 15 4.39 3.25 -4.94
C THR A 15 5.42 4.38 -4.99
N ARG A 16 5.23 5.46 -4.19
CA ARG A 16 6.13 6.61 -4.19
C ARG A 16 7.51 6.24 -3.63
N LYS A 17 8.49 6.11 -4.53
CA LYS A 17 9.90 5.86 -4.22
C LYS A 17 10.50 7.05 -3.46
N GLY A 18 11.20 6.80 -2.35
CA GLY A 18 12.00 7.81 -1.64
C GLY A 18 11.31 8.56 -0.50
N ASN A 19 10.06 8.26 -0.14
CA ASN A 19 9.33 9.11 0.81
C ASN A 19 9.64 8.86 2.30
N TRP A 20 10.48 7.89 2.68
CA TRP A 20 10.48 7.40 4.07
C TRP A 20 11.83 7.06 4.72
N ASN A 21 12.97 7.33 4.06
CA ASN A 21 14.36 7.26 4.59
C ASN A 21 14.67 6.18 5.66
N ALA A 22 13.99 5.03 5.62
CA ALA A 22 14.05 3.93 6.58
C ALA A 22 13.86 4.29 8.08
N CYS A 23 13.32 5.48 8.41
CA CYS A 23 13.43 6.04 9.77
C CYS A 23 12.11 6.09 10.58
N TYR A 24 10.96 5.76 9.98
CA TYR A 24 9.66 5.85 10.65
C TYR A 24 8.79 4.61 10.44
N ASP A 25 7.97 4.29 11.45
CA ASP A 25 6.95 3.25 11.35
C ASP A 25 5.96 3.64 10.25
N ARG A 26 5.89 2.82 9.21
CA ARG A 26 5.17 3.19 7.99
C ARG A 26 3.68 3.36 8.26
N LEU A 27 3.14 2.77 9.34
CA LEU A 27 1.72 2.73 9.65
C LEU A 27 1.16 4.06 10.17
N GLU A 28 1.99 4.96 10.69
CA GLU A 28 1.51 6.24 11.25
C GLU A 28 0.83 7.13 10.20
N HIS A 29 1.39 7.19 9.00
CA HIS A 29 0.77 7.92 7.88
C HIS A 29 -0.53 7.30 7.38
N PHE A 30 -0.76 6.04 7.72
CA PHE A 30 -1.95 5.33 7.36
C PHE A 30 -2.99 5.29 8.50
N LYS A 31 -2.69 5.78 9.72
CA LYS A 31 -3.66 5.88 10.83
C LYS A 31 -4.91 6.71 10.50
N ARG A 32 -4.86 7.51 9.43
CA ARG A 32 -6.04 8.24 8.89
C ARG A 32 -7.10 7.32 8.28
N PHE A 33 -6.74 6.09 7.90
CA PHE A 33 -7.66 5.09 7.39
C PHE A 33 -8.25 4.31 8.56
N LYS A 34 -9.57 4.44 8.81
CA LYS A 34 -10.24 3.75 9.93
C LYS A 34 -10.09 2.23 9.86
N ASN A 35 -9.97 1.68 8.65
CA ASN A 35 -9.91 0.23 8.41
C ASN A 35 -8.49 -0.27 8.05
N LEU A 36 -7.43 0.47 8.41
CA LEU A 36 -6.07 0.16 7.96
C LEU A 36 -5.64 -1.29 8.27
N ASP A 37 -5.85 -1.77 9.49
CA ASP A 37 -5.42 -3.12 9.89
C ASP A 37 -6.07 -4.21 9.02
N LEU A 38 -7.36 -4.04 8.72
CA LEU A 38 -8.11 -4.94 7.83
C LEU A 38 -7.60 -4.85 6.39
N ILE A 39 -7.33 -3.64 5.89
CA ILE A 39 -6.76 -3.42 4.55
C ILE A 39 -5.42 -4.10 4.42
N ILE A 40 -4.50 -3.89 5.38
CA ILE A 40 -3.18 -4.50 5.36
C ILE A 40 -3.29 -6.03 5.46
N LYS A 41 -4.13 -6.58 6.34
CA LYS A 41 -4.36 -8.03 6.43
C LYS A 41 -4.84 -8.62 5.11
N ASP A 42 -5.79 -7.96 4.44
CA ASP A 42 -6.33 -8.40 3.15
C ASP A 42 -5.26 -8.38 2.05
N LEU A 43 -4.52 -7.26 1.94
CA LEU A 43 -3.44 -7.08 0.97
C LEU A 43 -2.26 -8.04 1.20
N VAL A 44 -1.98 -8.39 2.45
CA VAL A 44 -0.95 -9.39 2.81
C VAL A 44 -1.43 -10.80 2.50
N LYS A 45 -2.72 -11.11 2.73
CA LYS A 45 -3.31 -12.41 2.40
C LYS A 45 -3.22 -12.71 0.90
N ILE A 46 -3.45 -11.71 0.05
CA ILE A 46 -3.29 -11.81 -1.41
C ILE A 46 -1.84 -11.62 -1.89
N ARG A 47 -0.88 -11.44 -0.96
CA ARG A 47 0.56 -11.26 -1.22
C ARG A 47 0.92 -10.01 -2.03
N TRP A 48 0.02 -9.03 -2.15
CA TRP A 48 0.29 -7.76 -2.82
C TRP A 48 1.09 -6.81 -1.93
N VAL A 49 0.96 -6.94 -0.61
CA VAL A 49 1.78 -6.24 0.38
C VAL A 49 2.65 -7.23 1.14
N ILE A 50 3.92 -6.86 1.33
CA ILE A 50 4.90 -7.60 2.11
C ILE A 50 5.11 -6.88 3.44
N LEU A 51 4.91 -7.61 4.53
CA LEU A 51 5.28 -7.16 5.87
C LEU A 51 6.76 -7.50 6.13
N HIS A 52 7.54 -6.48 6.41
CA HIS A 52 8.90 -6.59 6.91
C HIS A 52 8.88 -6.30 8.40
N LYS A 53 9.14 -7.32 9.20
CA LYS A 53 9.33 -7.17 10.64
C LYS A 53 10.74 -6.64 10.89
N LYS A 54 10.87 -5.39 11.35
CA LYS A 54 12.13 -4.80 11.82
C LYS A 54 12.13 -4.81 13.36
N PRO A 55 13.31 -4.77 14.01
CA PRO A 55 13.39 -4.83 15.47
C PRO A 55 12.65 -3.68 16.17
N THR A 56 12.55 -2.52 15.53
CA THR A 56 11.99 -1.29 16.11
C THR A 56 10.65 -0.86 15.54
N TYR A 57 10.25 -1.37 14.37
CA TYR A 57 9.03 -0.96 13.69
C TYR A 57 8.53 -2.02 12.70
N GLN A 58 7.30 -1.85 12.22
CA GLN A 58 6.74 -2.66 11.14
C GLN A 58 6.79 -1.89 9.83
N ALA A 59 7.41 -2.52 8.84
CA ALA A 59 7.56 -1.95 7.50
C ALA A 59 6.65 -2.68 6.53
N ILE A 60 5.91 -1.95 5.70
CA ILE A 60 5.07 -2.52 4.64
C ILE A 60 5.54 -2.06 3.27
N SER A 61 5.75 -2.99 2.35
CA SER A 61 6.19 -2.71 0.96
C SER A 61 5.23 -3.36 -0.03
N LEU A 62 5.08 -2.81 -1.23
CA LEU A 62 4.39 -3.51 -2.31
C LEU A 62 5.24 -4.67 -2.82
N ASN A 63 4.56 -5.76 -3.20
CA ASN A 63 5.20 -6.89 -3.83
C ASN A 63 5.44 -6.59 -5.32
N SER A 64 6.71 -6.48 -5.70
CA SER A 64 7.11 -6.22 -7.08
C SER A 64 6.66 -7.31 -8.06
N GLN A 65 6.43 -8.55 -7.60
CA GLN A 65 5.94 -9.63 -8.45
C GLN A 65 4.55 -9.35 -9.02
N TYR A 66 3.70 -8.66 -8.24
CA TYR A 66 2.33 -8.29 -8.61
C TYR A 66 2.24 -6.83 -9.07
N LYS A 67 3.36 -6.20 -9.44
CA LYS A 67 3.40 -4.76 -9.78
C LYS A 67 2.34 -4.37 -10.80
N LYS A 68 2.16 -5.18 -11.85
CA LYS A 68 1.20 -4.89 -12.92
C LYS A 68 -0.24 -4.91 -12.40
N GLU A 69 -0.63 -5.98 -11.70
CA GLU A 69 -1.97 -6.12 -11.11
C GLU A 69 -2.27 -5.02 -10.07
N ILE A 70 -1.27 -4.66 -9.26
CA ILE A 70 -1.40 -3.57 -8.29
C ILE A 70 -1.62 -2.23 -8.99
N ILE A 71 -0.87 -1.94 -10.07
CA ILE A 71 -1.07 -0.71 -10.85
C ILE A 71 -2.45 -0.70 -11.49
N GLU A 72 -2.86 -1.79 -12.14
CA GLU A 72 -4.19 -1.90 -12.77
C GLU A 72 -5.30 -1.70 -11.74
N PHE A 73 -5.17 -2.29 -10.54
CA PHE A 73 -6.13 -2.10 -9.46
C PHE A 73 -6.17 -0.65 -8.95
N ILE A 74 -5.01 0.01 -8.82
CA ILE A 74 -4.96 1.42 -8.44
C ILE A 74 -5.62 2.27 -9.53
N GLU A 75 -5.31 2.06 -10.80
CA GLU A 75 -5.90 2.82 -11.91
C GLU A 75 -7.40 2.61 -12.05
N LEU A 76 -7.89 1.39 -11.77
CA LEU A 76 -9.33 1.06 -11.79
C LEU A 76 -10.10 1.82 -10.70
N ASN A 77 -9.54 1.89 -9.49
CA ASN A 77 -10.18 2.55 -8.35
C ASN A 77 -9.85 4.05 -8.25
N MET A 78 -8.76 4.49 -8.89
CA MET A 78 -8.28 5.88 -8.93
C MET A 78 -7.99 6.28 -10.38
N PRO A 79 -9.04 6.46 -11.21
CA PRO A 79 -8.88 6.69 -12.65
C PRO A 79 -8.11 7.97 -13.00
N HIS A 80 -8.05 8.94 -12.09
CA HIS A 80 -7.24 10.15 -12.23
C HIS A 80 -5.72 9.89 -12.18
N LEU A 81 -5.30 8.70 -11.74
CA LEU A 81 -3.90 8.26 -11.75
C LEU A 81 -3.53 7.44 -12.99
N LYS A 82 -4.49 7.25 -13.91
CA LYS A 82 -4.28 6.42 -15.09
C LYS A 82 -3.15 6.99 -15.97
N GLY A 83 -2.14 6.18 -16.26
CA GLY A 83 -0.95 6.57 -17.01
C GLY A 83 0.09 7.40 -16.24
N ILE A 84 -0.13 7.70 -14.95
CA ILE A 84 0.83 8.42 -14.09
C ILE A 84 1.84 7.44 -13.45
N LEU A 85 1.39 6.22 -13.15
CA LEU A 85 2.20 5.18 -12.52
C LEU A 85 3.05 4.45 -13.58
N LYS A 86 4.37 4.33 -13.34
CA LYS A 86 5.35 3.66 -14.22
C LYS A 86 6.00 2.44 -13.56
#